data_AF-A0A177MPY4-F1
#
_entry.id   AF-A0A177MPY4-F1
#
_cell.length_a   1.000
_cell.length_b   1.000
_cell.length_c   1.000
_cell.angle_alpha   90.00
_cell.angle_beta   90.00
_cell.angle_gamma   90.00
#
_symmetry.space_group_name_H-M   'P 1'
#
loop_
_entity.id
_entity.type
_entity.pdbx_description
1 polymer ?
#
loop_
_entity_poly.entity_id
_entity_poly.type
_entity_poly.pdbx_seq_one_letter_code
_entity_poly.pdbx_strand_id
1 'polypeptide(L)' 'MSFDYKRLIKFEHNIGEKDKKVRMVSGVVLLAVSLFTASILMLLVGLALVATSYSGWCPAYSSMDKNTLGTNTAADGQ' A
#
# COMPACT_ATOMS: atom_id res chain seq x y z
N MET A 1 4.16 12.11 17.49
CA MET A 1 2.96 11.52 16.88
C MET A 1 2.69 10.21 17.60
N SER A 2 1.53 10.06 18.24
CA SER A 2 1.16 8.79 18.89
C SER A 2 0.77 7.79 17.80
N PHE A 3 1.36 6.60 17.81
CA PHE A 3 1.00 5.54 16.88
C PHE A 3 -0.32 4.90 17.32
N ASP A 4 -1.40 5.13 16.57
CA ASP A 4 -2.73 4.62 16.91
C ASP A 4 -2.90 3.18 16.39
N TYR A 5 -2.57 2.20 17.25
CA TYR A 5 -2.72 0.77 16.94
C TYR A 5 -4.17 0.38 16.61
N LYS A 6 -5.17 1.09 17.16
CA LYS A 6 -6.60 0.86 16.84
C LYS A 6 -6.93 1.13 15.36
N ARG A 7 -6.17 2.02 14.71
CA ARG A 7 -6.37 2.34 13.29
C ARG A 7 -5.69 1.37 12.33
N LEU A 8 -4.87 0.44 12.82
CA LEU A 8 -4.27 -0.63 12.01
C LEU A 8 -5.30 -1.64 11.47
N ILE A 9 -6.48 -1.71 12.06
CA ILE A 9 -7.55 -2.63 11.65
C ILE A 9 -8.78 -1.90 11.10
N LYS A 10 -8.76 -0.56 11.15
CA LYS A 10 -9.84 0.27 10.62
C LYS A 10 -9.63 0.38 9.12
N PHE A 11 -10.49 -0.27 8.33
CA PHE A 11 -10.51 -0.14 6.88
C PHE A 11 -10.94 1.27 6.49
N GLU A 12 -9.97 2.08 6.12
CA GLU A 12 -10.17 3.46 5.68
C GLU A 12 -9.48 3.61 4.33
N HIS A 13 -10.19 4.01 3.28
CA HIS A 13 -9.51 4.26 2.01
C HIS A 13 -8.56 5.46 2.22
N ASN A 14 -7.26 5.25 2.10
CA ASN A 14 -6.25 6.24 2.50
C ASN A 14 -5.04 6.31 1.55
N ILE A 15 -5.03 5.44 0.53
CA ILE A 15 -4.02 5.37 -0.51
C ILE A 15 -4.56 6.04 -1.78
N GLY A 16 -3.86 7.07 -2.27
CA GLY A 16 -4.11 7.70 -3.56
C GLY A 16 -3.64 6.84 -4.74
N GLU A 17 -4.07 7.17 -5.95
CA GLU A 17 -3.82 6.37 -7.15
C GLU A 17 -2.33 6.12 -7.45
N LYS A 18 -1.48 7.12 -7.16
CA LYS A 18 -0.03 7.06 -7.40
C LYS A 18 0.63 6.04 -6.47
N ASP A 19 0.39 6.15 -5.16
CA ASP A 19 0.90 5.22 -4.16
C ASP A 19 0.34 3.80 -4.33
N LYS A 20 -0.93 3.69 -4.74
CA LYS A 20 -1.57 2.41 -5.08
C LYS A 20 -0.83 1.73 -6.22
N LYS A 21 -0.51 2.47 -7.29
CA LYS A 21 0.19 1.95 -8.46
C LYS A 21 1.62 1.52 -8.12
N VAL A 22 2.37 2.32 -7.36
CA VAL A 22 3.73 1.96 -6.92
C VAL A 22 3.71 0.70 -6.04
N ARG A 23 2.77 0.60 -5.11
CA ARG A 23 2.62 -0.58 -4.23
C ARG A 23 2.20 -1.83 -5.01
N MET A 24 1.32 -1.68 -5.99
CA MET A 24 0.89 -2.76 -6.86
C MET A 24 2.06 -3.27 -7.72
N VAL A 25 2.79 -2.37 -8.38
CA VAL A 25 3.95 -2.72 -9.21
C VAL A 25 5.04 -3.38 -8.37
N SER A 26 5.39 -2.80 -7.23
CA SER A 26 6.38 -3.41 -6.32
C SER A 26 5.95 -4.78 -5.81
N GLY A 27 4.68 -4.96 -5.44
CA GLY A 27 4.13 -6.25 -5.05
C GLY A 27 4.20 -7.30 -6.17
N VAL A 28 3.82 -6.94 -7.40
CA VAL A 28 3.87 -7.83 -8.57
C VAL A 28 5.32 -8.21 -8.91
N VAL A 29 6.25 -7.25 -8.89
CA VAL A 29 7.67 -7.53 -9.12
C VAL A 29 8.22 -8.47 -8.05
N LEU A 30 7.87 -8.24 -6.78
CA LEU A 30 8.34 -9.07 -5.68
C LEU A 30 7.76 -10.49 -5.74
N LEU A 31 6.50 -10.63 -6.16
CA LEU A 31 5.90 -11.93 -6.48
C LEU A 31 6.66 -12.63 -7.62
N ALA A 32 6.97 -11.93 -8.72
CA ALA A 32 7.74 -12.52 -9.83
C ALA A 32 9.12 -13.01 -9.36
N VAL A 33 9.87 -12.18 -8.62
CA VAL A 33 11.18 -12.54 -8.06
C VAL A 33 11.09 -13.71 -7.08
N SER A 34 10.01 -13.77 -6.27
CA SER A 34 9.80 -14.85 -5.30
C SER A 34 9.65 -16.22 -5.96
N LEU A 35 9.06 -16.28 -7.16
CA LEU A 35 8.92 -17.51 -7.94
C LEU A 35 10.28 -18.02 -8.42
N PHE A 36 11.16 -17.13 -8.90
CA PHE A 36 12.52 -17.50 -9.30
C PHE A 36 13.41 -17.88 -8.12
N THR A 37 13.21 -17.25 -6.97
CA THR A 37 13.99 -17.51 -5.75
C THR A 37 13.43 -18.67 -4.93
N ALA A 38 12.30 -19.27 -5.34
CA ALA A 38 11.57 -20.32 -4.62
C ALA A 38 11.34 -20.01 -3.12
N SER A 39 11.14 -18.72 -2.79
CA SER A 39 11.09 -18.25 -1.42
C SER A 39 9.67 -17.91 -0.98
N ILE A 40 9.10 -18.79 -0.14
CA ILE A 40 7.73 -18.68 0.37
C ILE A 40 7.52 -17.35 1.14
N LEU A 41 8.52 -16.89 1.90
CA LEU A 41 8.41 -15.63 2.65
C LEU A 41 8.26 -14.42 1.73
N MET A 42 9.05 -14.34 0.65
CA MET A 42 8.90 -13.26 -0.34
C MET A 42 7.55 -13.33 -1.05
N LEU A 43 7.06 -14.54 -1.36
CA LEU A 43 5.76 -14.72 -1.98
C LEU A 43 4.63 -14.17 -1.08
N LEU A 44 4.66 -14.49 0.21
CA LEU A 44 3.67 -13.98 1.17
C LEU A 44 3.73 -12.46 1.33
N VAL A 45 4.93 -11.88 1.39
CA VAL A 45 5.11 -10.42 1.47
C VAL A 45 4.59 -9.73 0.21
N GLY A 46 4.91 -10.27 -0.98
CA GLY A 46 4.42 -9.77 -2.26
C GLY A 46 2.89 -9.83 -2.34
N LEU A 47 2.30 -10.93 -1.89
CA LEU A 47 0.85 -11.10 -1.86
C LEU A 47 0.17 -10.08 -0.93
N ALA A 48 0.73 -9.86 0.25
CA ALA A 48 0.24 -8.86 1.19
C ALA A 48 0.35 -7.43 0.62
N LEU A 49 1.43 -7.12 -0.10
CA LEU A 49 1.59 -5.83 -0.79
C LEU A 49 0.52 -5.63 -1.87
N VAL A 50 0.29 -6.66 -2.69
CA VAL A 50 -0.75 -6.62 -3.73
C VAL A 50 -2.14 -6.48 -3.11
N ALA A 51 -2.47 -7.29 -2.10
CA ALA A 51 -3.76 -7.24 -1.41
C ALA A 51 -4.03 -5.86 -0.79
N THR A 52 -3.05 -5.30 -0.06
CA THR A 52 -3.18 -3.95 0.54
C THR A 52 -3.29 -2.85 -0.51
N SER A 53 -2.58 -2.96 -1.63
CA SER A 53 -2.75 -2.03 -2.76
C SER A 53 -4.13 -2.15 -3.41
N TYR A 54 -4.66 -3.37 -3.59
CA TYR A 54 -5.97 -3.59 -4.18
C TYR A 54 -7.09 -2.99 -3.33
N SER A 55 -7.07 -3.23 -2.02
CA SER A 55 -8.02 -2.64 -1.06
C SER A 55 -7.89 -1.12 -0.92
N GLY A 56 -6.80 -0.51 -1.41
CA GLY A 56 -6.58 0.94 -1.30
C GLY A 56 -6.40 1.42 0.14
N TRP A 57 -5.98 0.51 1.02
CA TRP A 57 -5.80 0.74 2.44
C TRP A 57 -4.45 0.18 2.88
N CYS A 58 -3.66 1.03 3.56
CA CYS A 58 -2.40 0.59 4.16
C CYS A 58 -2.51 0.76 5.67
N PRO A 59 -2.45 -0.33 6.46
CA PRO A 59 -2.55 -0.24 7.92
C PRO A 59 -1.45 0.67 8.51
N ALA A 60 -0.24 0.64 7.96
CA ALA A 60 0.84 1.52 8.38
C ALA A 60 0.54 3.01 8.15
N TYR A 61 -0.14 3.36 7.05
CA TYR A 61 -0.52 4.76 6.80
C TYR A 61 -1.71 5.17 7.67
N SER A 62 -2.69 4.28 7.87
CA SER A 62 -3.85 4.51 8.75
C SER A 62 -3.43 4.76 10.21
N SER A 63 -2.44 4.02 10.71
CA SER A 63 -1.89 4.20 12.07
C SER A 63 -1.03 5.46 12.23
N MET A 64 -0.52 6.01 11.12
CA MET A 64 0.21 7.28 11.08
C MET A 64 -0.69 8.47 10.71
N ASP A 65 -2.00 8.28 10.60
CA ASP A 65 -2.97 9.29 10.13
C ASP A 65 -2.58 9.93 8.77
N LYS A 66 -1.95 9.12 7.90
CA LYS A 66 -1.51 9.56 6.57
C LYS A 66 -2.54 9.19 5.52
N ASN A 67 -3.04 10.21 4.84
CA ASN A 67 -3.93 10.08 3.69
C ASN A 67 -3.27 10.69 2.45
N THR A 68 -3.24 9.94 1.35
CA THR A 68 -2.68 10.36 0.06
C THR A 68 -3.76 10.53 -1.03
N LEU A 69 -5.04 10.37 -0.66
CA LEU A 69 -6.17 10.71 -1.50
C LEU A 69 -6.17 12.22 -1.76
N GLY A 70 -6.20 12.62 -3.04
CA GLY A 70 -6.26 14.03 -3.43
C GLY A 70 -4.91 14.68 -3.79
N THR A 71 -3.80 13.94 -3.82
CA THR A 71 -2.52 14.49 -4.35
C THR A 71 -2.53 14.77 -5.87
N ASN A 72 -3.66 14.55 -6.54
CA ASN A 72 -3.93 14.99 -7.92
C ASN A 72 -4.64 16.36 -8.01
N THR A 73 -4.82 17.11 -6.92
CA THR A 73 -5.41 18.47 -6.95
C THR A 73 -4.37 19.58 -6.70
N ALA A 74 -3.07 19.26 -6.65
CA ALA A 74 -2.00 20.27 -6.53
C ALA A 74 -1.02 20.28 -7.73
N ALA A 75 -1.36 19.62 -8.84
CA ALA A 75 -0.52 19.57 -10.04
C ALA A 75 -1.30 19.71 -11.37
N ASP A 76 -2.54 20.21 -11.32
CA ASP A 76 -3.29 20.73 -12.47
C ASP A 76 -4.27 21.80 -11.96
N GLY A 77 -4.09 23.06 -12.38
CA GLY A 77 -4.92 24.21 -11.99
C GLY A 77 -4.09 25.41 -11.50
N GLN A 78 -3.71 26.46 -12.23
CA GLN A 78 -4.09 27.04 -13.54
C GLN A 78 -5.47 26.67 -14.09
#